data_AF-A0A956EHA4-F1
#
_entry.id   AF-A0A956EHA4-F1
#
_cell.length_a   1.000
_cell.length_b   1.000
_cell.length_c   1.000
_cell.angle_alpha   90.00
_cell.angle_beta   90.00
_cell.angle_gamma   90.00
#
_symmetry.space_group_name_H-M   'P 1'
#
loop_
_entity.id
_entity.type
_entity.pdbx_description
1 polymer ?
#
loop_
_entity_poly.entity_id
_entity_poly.type
_entity_poly.pdbx_seq_one_letter_code
_entity_poly.pdbx_strand_id
1 'polypeptide(L)'
;EARELLAAVPQMFEERFPMAVVGDQPLGDYEGSFGASVRDLKRVLLAVAAEPQIRSITVPKLFRELRRYLGDTANHRWMGMGPQGRGFHNLDGEGSVTEAAWERWLDLSDREVREAMGLVDEARYRELFRKYVVHVSHHIKRERLFDPVTGNLADPDESFMRNLEKTMDPKAGPTFRADVLSRIGAWALSHPEEEPDYPAIFADYFARLREDYYRQQKGTVAKGIARILELLSDEPRRGDGGVSLSAAEEEKARHALVVLLGEHDADGRRDRHTRESLRETLVLLSKHRY
;
A
#
# COMPACT_ATOMS: atom_id res chain seq x y z
N GLU A 1 6.26 13.84 -7.60
CA GLU A 1 5.58 13.87 -6.27
C GLU A 1 6.49 13.74 -5.06
N ALA A 2 6.89 12.56 -4.57
CA ALA A 2 7.63 12.48 -3.27
C ALA A 2 8.99 13.22 -3.25
N ARG A 3 9.68 13.26 -4.40
CA ARG A 3 10.98 13.94 -4.56
C ARG A 3 10.84 15.47 -4.64
N GLU A 4 9.74 15.96 -5.19
CA GLU A 4 9.42 17.40 -5.25
C GLU A 4 8.95 17.91 -3.89
N LEU A 5 8.16 17.11 -3.16
CA LEU A 5 7.77 17.38 -1.78
C LEU A 5 8.99 17.47 -0.84
N LEU A 6 9.93 16.53 -0.94
CA LEU A 6 11.17 16.56 -0.15
C LEU A 6 12.06 17.77 -0.48
N ALA A 7 12.08 18.22 -1.74
CA ALA A 7 12.81 19.40 -2.15
C ALA A 7 12.21 20.71 -1.61
N ALA A 8 10.90 20.72 -1.31
CA ALA A 8 10.22 21.87 -0.72
C ALA A 8 10.42 22.00 0.80
N VAL A 9 10.80 20.92 1.50
CA VAL A 9 10.93 20.91 2.97
C VAL A 9 11.84 22.03 3.51
N PRO A 10 13.04 22.30 2.96
CA PRO A 10 13.86 23.41 3.44
C PRO A 10 13.21 24.78 3.25
N GLN A 11 12.47 24.98 2.15
CA GLN A 11 11.76 26.22 1.86
C GLN A 11 10.54 26.40 2.79
N MET A 12 9.86 25.32 3.16
CA MET A 12 8.77 25.35 4.15
C MET A 12 9.27 25.77 5.55
N PHE A 13 10.52 25.46 5.91
CA PHE A 13 11.13 25.97 7.16
C PHE A 13 11.45 27.48 7.11
N GLU A 14 11.64 28.02 5.91
CA GLU A 14 11.93 29.45 5.68
C GLU A 14 10.67 30.28 5.40
N GLU A 15 9.53 29.63 5.12
CA GLU A 15 8.23 30.29 4.97
C GLU A 15 7.84 30.97 6.28
N ARG A 16 8.06 32.29 6.34
CA ARG A 16 7.41 33.17 7.30
C ARG A 16 6.05 33.53 6.76
N PHE A 17 4.99 33.06 7.40
CA PHE A 17 3.63 33.48 7.06
C PHE A 17 3.45 34.93 7.50
N PRO A 18 3.29 35.91 6.59
CA PRO A 18 2.94 37.26 6.98
C PRO A 18 1.60 37.21 7.72
N MET A 19 1.59 37.62 9.00
CA MET A 19 0.42 37.77 9.90
C MET A 19 -0.78 36.92 9.47
N ALA A 20 -0.66 35.60 9.55
CA ALA A 20 -1.80 34.72 9.33
C ALA A 20 -2.88 35.10 10.35
N VAL A 21 -4.09 35.44 9.90
CA VAL A 21 -5.17 35.89 10.80
C VAL A 21 -6.20 34.79 10.99
N VAL A 22 -6.77 34.74 12.20
CA VAL A 22 -7.98 33.95 12.49
C VAL A 22 -9.06 34.95 12.87
N GLY A 23 -10.00 35.18 11.95
CA GLY A 23 -10.87 36.36 11.98
C GLY A 23 -10.05 37.63 11.76
N ASP A 24 -10.17 38.59 12.69
CA ASP A 24 -9.43 39.86 12.65
C ASP A 24 -8.16 39.86 13.52
N GLN A 25 -7.82 38.72 14.14
CA GLN A 25 -6.67 38.62 15.04
C GLN A 25 -5.48 37.95 14.37
N PRO A 26 -4.29 38.57 14.41
CA PRO A 26 -3.08 37.95 13.90
C PRO A 26 -2.60 36.82 14.80
N LEU A 27 -2.17 35.73 14.17
CA LEU A 27 -1.33 34.70 14.76
C LEU A 27 0.07 35.30 14.95
N GLY A 28 0.66 35.11 16.13
CA GLY A 28 1.95 35.70 16.47
C GLY A 28 3.12 35.08 15.69
N ASP A 29 4.30 35.70 15.77
CA ASP A 29 5.54 35.16 15.18
C ASP A 29 6.30 34.32 16.24
N TYR A 30 5.78 33.13 16.57
CA TYR A 30 6.39 32.21 17.54
C TYR A 30 6.11 30.74 17.20
N GLU A 31 6.93 29.81 17.73
CA GLU A 31 6.77 28.36 17.50
C GLU A 31 5.37 27.86 17.92
N GLY A 32 4.64 27.25 16.99
CA GLY A 32 3.26 26.77 17.23
C GLY A 32 2.17 27.82 17.00
N SER A 33 2.52 29.00 16.49
CA SER A 33 1.55 30.00 16.03
C SER A 33 0.91 29.64 14.69
N PHE A 34 1.60 28.85 13.86
CA PHE A 34 1.13 28.38 12.56
C PHE A 34 1.43 26.87 12.43
N GLY A 35 0.49 26.05 12.90
CA GLY A 35 0.64 24.58 12.93
C GLY A 35 1.18 24.04 14.25
N ALA A 36 1.26 22.71 14.34
CA ALA A 36 1.71 22.01 15.53
C ALA A 36 3.21 22.25 15.77
N SER A 37 3.59 22.70 16.97
CA SER A 37 5.01 22.85 17.33
C SER A 37 5.66 21.51 17.62
N VAL A 38 7.00 21.45 17.61
CA VAL A 38 7.75 20.25 18.03
C VAL A 38 7.41 19.91 19.49
N ARG A 39 7.21 20.94 20.32
CA ARG A 39 6.79 20.76 21.72
C ARG A 39 5.41 20.12 21.83
N ASP A 40 4.47 20.52 20.98
CA ASP A 40 3.14 19.94 20.95
C ASP A 40 3.18 18.47 20.51
N LEU A 41 3.92 18.17 19.44
CA LEU A 41 4.10 16.79 18.99
C LEU A 41 4.80 15.91 20.03
N LYS A 42 5.78 16.46 20.76
CA LYS A 42 6.40 15.77 21.89
C LYS A 42 5.41 15.50 23.01
N ARG A 43 4.49 16.44 23.30
CA ARG A 43 3.41 16.22 24.29
C ARG A 43 2.45 15.13 23.84
N VAL A 44 2.09 15.08 22.56
CA VAL A 44 1.26 13.99 22.01
C VAL A 44 1.95 12.65 22.24
N LEU A 45 3.24 12.52 21.89
CA LEU A 45 3.99 11.27 22.11
C LEU A 45 4.08 10.89 23.59
N LEU A 46 4.33 11.86 24.48
CA LEU A 46 4.38 11.63 25.92
C LEU A 46 3.01 11.26 26.50
N ALA A 47 1.93 11.84 25.98
CA ALA A 47 0.56 11.50 26.39
C ALA A 47 0.24 10.04 26.05
N VAL A 48 0.60 9.59 24.83
CA VAL A 48 0.49 8.17 24.47
C VAL A 48 1.34 7.31 25.41
N ALA A 49 2.61 7.69 25.64
CA ALA A 49 3.51 6.92 26.49
C ALA A 49 3.06 6.82 27.96
N ALA A 50 2.26 7.78 28.44
CA ALA A 50 1.79 7.86 29.81
C ALA A 50 0.52 7.04 30.08
N GLU A 51 -0.13 6.50 29.05
CA GLU A 51 -1.33 5.67 29.25
C GLU A 51 -1.02 4.39 30.04
N PRO A 52 -1.85 4.02 31.03
CA PRO A 52 -1.67 2.78 31.77
C PRO A 52 -1.67 1.57 30.84
N GLN A 53 -0.81 0.59 31.14
CA GLN A 53 -0.71 -0.70 30.43
C GLN A 53 -0.10 -0.64 29.03
N ILE A 54 0.38 0.52 28.57
CA ILE A 54 1.12 0.60 27.31
C ILE A 54 2.57 0.15 27.50
N ARG A 55 3.01 -0.79 26.67
CA ARG A 55 4.42 -1.22 26.57
C ARG A 55 5.15 -0.54 25.42
N SER A 56 4.43 -0.15 24.38
CA SER A 56 4.98 0.47 23.18
C SER A 56 4.00 1.47 22.55
N ILE A 57 4.53 2.57 21.99
CA ILE A 57 3.74 3.51 21.19
C ILE A 57 3.45 2.83 19.86
N THR A 58 2.17 2.65 19.55
CA THR A 58 1.70 2.12 18.27
C THR A 58 1.11 3.25 17.42
N VAL A 59 1.13 3.09 16.09
CA VAL A 59 0.54 4.09 15.17
C VAL A 59 -0.94 4.36 15.47
N PRO A 60 -1.80 3.35 15.72
CA PRO A 60 -3.20 3.60 16.09
C PRO A 60 -3.38 4.47 17.34
N LYS A 61 -2.58 4.23 18.38
CA LYS A 61 -2.63 5.01 19.62
C LYS A 61 -2.11 6.43 19.41
N LEU A 62 -1.03 6.57 18.65
CA LEU A 62 -0.52 7.88 18.25
C LEU A 62 -1.58 8.69 17.48
N PHE A 63 -2.24 8.08 16.48
CA PHE A 63 -3.28 8.76 15.71
C PHE A 63 -4.48 9.14 16.57
N ARG A 64 -4.86 8.32 17.56
CA ARG A 64 -5.92 8.67 18.51
C ARG A 64 -5.57 9.94 19.30
N GLU A 65 -4.38 10.01 19.87
CA GLU A 65 -3.96 11.21 20.62
C GLU A 65 -3.70 12.42 19.71
N LEU A 66 -3.18 12.18 18.50
CA LEU A 66 -2.99 13.24 17.49
C LEU A 66 -4.33 13.86 17.09
N ARG A 67 -5.37 13.06 16.83
CA ARG A 67 -6.71 13.58 16.52
C ARG A 67 -7.32 14.35 17.68
N ARG A 68 -7.13 13.89 18.93
CA ARG A 68 -7.54 14.66 20.12
C ARG A 68 -6.85 16.02 20.17
N TYR A 69 -5.54 16.04 19.94
CA TYR A 69 -4.77 17.29 19.88
C TYR A 69 -5.29 18.22 18.77
N LEU A 70 -5.51 17.70 17.57
CA LEU A 70 -6.00 18.48 16.41
C LEU A 70 -7.46 18.94 16.54
N GLY A 71 -8.21 18.38 17.50
CA GLY A 71 -9.55 18.85 17.88
C GLY A 71 -9.56 19.96 18.92
N ASP A 72 -8.42 20.29 19.54
CA ASP A 72 -8.32 21.27 20.63
C ASP A 72 -8.17 22.72 20.11
N THR A 73 -9.20 23.19 19.41
CA THR A 73 -9.25 24.54 18.83
C THR A 73 -9.22 25.65 19.88
N ALA A 74 -9.61 25.36 21.13
CA ALA A 74 -9.63 26.32 22.23
C ALA A 74 -8.20 26.74 22.64
N ASN A 75 -7.27 25.78 22.67
CA ASN A 75 -5.88 26.04 23.04
C ASN A 75 -4.99 26.36 21.84
N HIS A 76 -5.43 26.03 20.62
CA HIS A 76 -4.65 26.18 19.40
C HIS A 76 -5.39 27.03 18.36
N ARG A 77 -5.21 28.35 18.46
CA ARG A 77 -5.91 29.34 17.62
C ARG A 77 -5.73 29.10 16.11
N TRP A 78 -4.56 28.63 15.68
CA TRP A 78 -4.24 28.35 14.27
C TRP A 78 -5.17 27.30 13.64
N MET A 79 -5.78 26.42 14.44
CA MET A 79 -6.75 25.43 13.96
C MET A 79 -8.09 26.09 13.53
N GLY A 80 -8.34 27.33 13.94
CA GLY A 80 -9.49 28.12 13.50
C GLY A 80 -9.30 28.81 12.15
N MET A 81 -8.15 28.62 11.48
CA MET A 81 -7.95 29.13 10.13
C MET A 81 -8.97 28.50 9.17
N GLY A 82 -9.72 29.35 8.45
CA GLY A 82 -10.71 28.88 7.49
C GLY A 82 -10.06 28.01 6.39
N PRO A 83 -10.75 26.97 5.89
CA PRO A 83 -10.18 26.08 4.88
C PRO A 83 -9.89 26.85 3.59
N GLN A 84 -8.61 27.06 3.30
CA GLN A 84 -8.16 27.63 2.03
C GLN A 84 -8.13 26.53 0.95
N GLY A 85 -9.30 26.22 0.39
CA GLY A 85 -9.44 25.22 -0.67
C GLY A 85 -9.23 23.77 -0.22
N ARG A 86 -8.83 22.88 -1.16
CA ARG A 86 -8.39 21.51 -0.84
C ARG A 86 -6.96 21.59 -0.32
N GLY A 87 -6.72 21.24 0.95
CA GLY A 87 -5.38 21.38 1.52
C GLY A 87 -5.25 20.87 2.96
N PHE A 88 -4.07 21.10 3.54
CA PHE A 88 -3.64 20.61 4.86
C PHE A 88 -4.33 21.27 6.06
N HIS A 89 -5.28 22.18 5.83
CA HIS A 89 -6.04 22.88 6.87
C HIS A 89 -7.27 22.10 7.34
N ASN A 90 -7.71 21.07 6.60
CA ASN A 90 -8.68 20.12 7.12
C ASN A 90 -7.93 19.08 7.98
N LEU A 91 -8.06 19.21 9.30
CA LEU A 91 -7.19 18.50 10.25
C LEU A 91 -7.73 17.11 10.65
N ASP A 92 -9.05 16.94 10.73
CA ASP A 92 -9.69 15.67 11.08
C ASP A 92 -11.01 15.48 10.30
N GLY A 93 -11.48 14.24 10.20
CA GLY A 93 -12.66 13.86 9.43
C GLY A 93 -12.38 13.57 7.95
N GLU A 94 -13.44 13.48 7.14
CA GLU A 94 -13.37 13.11 5.73
C GLU A 94 -12.62 14.16 4.90
N GLY A 95 -11.67 13.72 4.07
CA GLY A 95 -10.81 14.55 3.25
C GLY A 95 -9.73 15.31 4.05
N SER A 96 -9.47 14.93 5.30
CA SER A 96 -8.46 15.58 6.15
C SER A 96 -7.05 15.04 5.94
N VAL A 97 -6.05 15.80 6.37
CA VAL A 97 -4.64 15.34 6.35
C VAL A 97 -4.43 14.10 7.23
N THR A 98 -5.13 14.00 8.37
CA THR A 98 -4.99 12.83 9.24
C THR A 98 -5.68 11.60 8.68
N GLU A 99 -6.81 11.75 7.98
CA GLU A 99 -7.41 10.64 7.24
C GLU A 99 -6.48 10.17 6.11
N ALA A 100 -5.95 11.09 5.30
CA ALA A 100 -5.02 10.74 4.22
C ALA A 100 -3.76 10.03 4.75
N ALA A 101 -3.20 10.49 5.87
CA ALA A 101 -2.06 9.84 6.50
C ALA A 101 -2.42 8.47 7.11
N TRP A 102 -3.63 8.33 7.66
CA TRP A 102 -4.14 7.06 8.18
C TRP A 102 -4.33 6.03 7.08
N GLU A 103 -4.99 6.41 5.98
CA GLU A 103 -5.18 5.55 4.81
C GLU A 103 -3.83 5.14 4.21
N ARG A 104 -2.87 6.07 4.14
CA ARG A 104 -1.51 5.75 3.69
C ARG A 104 -0.81 4.74 4.59
N TRP A 105 -0.96 4.86 5.92
CA TRP A 105 -0.42 3.88 6.86
C TRP A 105 -1.10 2.51 6.71
N LEU A 106 -2.42 2.46 6.51
CA LEU A 106 -3.15 1.23 6.24
C LEU A 106 -2.66 0.55 4.96
N ASP A 107 -2.41 1.30 3.88
CA ASP A 107 -1.89 0.77 2.62
C ASP A 107 -0.48 0.19 2.77
N LEU A 108 0.38 0.86 3.54
CA LEU A 108 1.73 0.36 3.82
C LEU A 108 1.67 -0.93 4.66
N SER A 109 0.82 -0.96 5.68
CA SER A 109 0.64 -2.13 6.54
C SER A 109 0.04 -3.31 5.77
N ASP A 110 -0.94 -3.06 4.91
CA ASP A 110 -1.54 -4.06 4.02
C ASP A 110 -0.51 -4.67 3.08
N ARG A 111 0.33 -3.82 2.46
CA ARG A 111 1.44 -4.26 1.62
C ARG A 111 2.42 -5.14 2.39
N GLU A 112 2.85 -4.70 3.57
CA GLU A 112 3.80 -5.45 4.41
C GLU A 112 3.27 -6.85 4.77
N VAL A 113 2.00 -6.96 5.15
CA VAL A 113 1.37 -8.26 5.45
C VAL A 113 1.33 -9.16 4.21
N ARG A 114 0.95 -8.61 3.05
CA ARG A 114 0.95 -9.38 1.79
C ARG A 114 2.34 -9.85 1.40
N GLU A 115 3.35 -8.99 1.57
CA GLU A 115 4.75 -9.32 1.34
C GLU A 115 5.21 -10.46 2.24
N ALA A 116 4.92 -10.40 3.54
CA ALA A 116 5.25 -11.44 4.50
C ALA A 116 4.57 -12.79 4.20
N MET A 117 3.37 -12.76 3.62
CA MET A 117 2.64 -13.95 3.16
C MET A 117 3.12 -14.49 1.80
N GLY A 118 4.13 -13.86 1.19
CA GLY A 118 4.64 -14.23 -0.13
C GLY A 118 3.68 -13.89 -1.28
N LEU A 119 2.78 -12.93 -1.05
CA LEU A 119 1.78 -12.46 -2.00
C LEU A 119 2.29 -11.18 -2.69
N VAL A 120 3.52 -11.20 -3.22
CA VAL A 120 4.15 -10.06 -3.91
C VAL A 120 4.04 -10.20 -5.42
N ASP A 121 3.77 -9.09 -6.09
CA ASP A 121 2.98 -9.14 -7.33
C ASP A 121 3.50 -8.27 -8.49
N GLU A 122 4.15 -7.12 -8.23
CA GLU A 122 4.53 -6.21 -9.33
C GLU A 122 5.58 -6.78 -10.30
N ALA A 123 6.59 -7.49 -9.78
CA ALA A 123 7.57 -8.18 -10.63
C ALA A 123 6.90 -9.32 -11.42
N ARG A 124 5.95 -10.03 -10.79
CA ARG A 124 5.26 -11.17 -11.37
C ARG A 124 4.34 -10.76 -12.52
N TYR A 125 3.70 -9.58 -12.45
CA TYR A 125 2.93 -9.06 -13.58
C TYR A 125 3.77 -8.66 -14.76
N ARG A 126 4.93 -8.03 -14.51
CA ARG A 126 5.84 -7.67 -15.58
C ARG A 126 6.27 -8.93 -16.34
N GLU A 127 6.59 -10.00 -15.61
CA GLU A 127 6.93 -11.30 -16.18
C GLU A 127 5.74 -11.98 -16.89
N LEU A 128 4.56 -11.99 -16.28
CA LEU A 128 3.34 -12.54 -16.88
C LEU A 128 2.95 -11.82 -18.18
N PHE A 129 3.02 -10.49 -18.19
CA PHE A 129 2.73 -9.68 -19.36
C PHE A 129 3.81 -9.85 -20.44
N ARG A 130 5.10 -9.91 -20.06
CA ARG A 130 6.18 -10.22 -21.00
C ARG A 130 5.97 -11.59 -21.65
N LYS A 131 5.62 -12.61 -20.87
CA LYS A 131 5.24 -13.94 -21.39
C LYS A 131 4.05 -13.85 -22.34
N TYR A 132 3.01 -13.09 -21.98
CA TYR A 132 1.86 -12.86 -22.84
C TYR A 132 2.24 -12.24 -24.19
N VAL A 133 3.09 -11.19 -24.21
CA VAL A 133 3.56 -10.55 -25.44
C VAL A 133 4.30 -11.55 -26.35
N VAL A 134 5.12 -12.42 -25.77
CA VAL A 134 5.82 -13.50 -26.52
C VAL A 134 4.82 -14.46 -27.16
N HIS A 135 3.82 -14.92 -26.39
CA HIS A 135 2.77 -15.80 -26.92
C HIS A 135 1.94 -15.12 -28.02
N VAL A 136 1.57 -13.85 -27.83
CA VAL A 136 0.83 -13.07 -28.82
C VAL A 136 1.62 -12.89 -30.11
N SER A 137 2.92 -12.56 -30.02
CA SER A 137 3.79 -12.39 -31.18
C SER A 137 3.86 -13.67 -32.01
N HIS A 138 4.13 -14.80 -31.37
CA HIS A 138 4.18 -16.09 -32.04
C HIS A 138 2.82 -16.54 -32.58
N HIS A 139 1.73 -16.25 -31.87
CA HIS A 139 0.38 -16.59 -32.34
C HIS A 139 0.01 -15.82 -33.62
N ILE A 140 0.29 -14.51 -33.67
CA ILE A 140 0.01 -13.69 -34.86
C ILE A 140 0.89 -14.12 -36.03
N LYS A 141 2.18 -14.42 -35.78
CA LYS A 141 3.12 -14.89 -36.80
C LYS A 141 2.91 -16.35 -37.21
N ARG A 142 2.08 -17.11 -36.49
CA ARG A 142 1.90 -18.56 -36.63
C ARG A 142 3.21 -19.34 -36.47
N GLU A 143 4.02 -18.92 -35.52
CA GLU A 143 5.30 -19.52 -35.18
C GLU A 143 5.19 -20.35 -33.89
N ARG A 144 6.01 -21.39 -33.78
CA ARG A 144 6.09 -22.22 -32.56
C ARG A 144 7.07 -21.59 -31.57
N LEU A 145 6.80 -21.76 -30.28
CA LEU A 145 7.64 -21.32 -29.17
C LEU A 145 8.56 -22.45 -28.73
N PHE A 146 9.82 -22.14 -28.43
CA PHE A 146 10.70 -23.09 -27.78
C PHE A 146 10.46 -23.08 -26.27
N ASP A 147 10.15 -24.24 -25.70
CA ASP A 147 10.03 -24.42 -24.27
C ASP A 147 11.36 -24.90 -23.68
N PRO A 148 12.07 -24.07 -22.89
CA PRO A 148 13.36 -24.42 -22.33
C PRO A 148 13.30 -25.55 -21.28
N VAL A 149 12.12 -25.82 -20.70
CA VAL A 149 11.95 -26.86 -19.68
C VAL A 149 11.82 -28.23 -20.34
N THR A 150 11.05 -28.32 -21.42
CA THR A 150 10.80 -29.59 -22.13
C THR A 150 11.75 -29.80 -23.31
N GLY A 151 12.45 -28.76 -23.76
CA GLY A 151 13.32 -28.78 -24.94
C GLY A 151 12.56 -28.88 -26.27
N ASN A 152 11.24 -28.78 -26.25
CA ASN A 152 10.39 -28.99 -27.41
C ASN A 152 9.82 -27.68 -27.95
N LEU A 153 9.43 -27.69 -29.23
CA LEU A 153 8.58 -26.65 -29.79
C LEU A 153 7.14 -26.89 -29.35
N ALA A 154 6.50 -25.85 -28.84
CA ALA A 154 5.10 -25.82 -28.42
C ALA A 154 4.36 -24.72 -29.18
N ASP A 155 3.05 -24.90 -29.37
CA ASP A 155 2.22 -23.84 -29.93
C ASP A 155 1.95 -22.77 -28.86
N PRO A 156 1.71 -21.51 -29.25
CA PRO A 156 1.30 -20.47 -28.31
C PRO A 156 0.05 -20.86 -27.53
N ASP A 157 0.14 -20.83 -26.20
CA ASP A 157 -0.98 -21.14 -25.31
C ASP A 157 -2.09 -20.08 -25.42
N GLU A 158 -3.11 -20.38 -26.23
CA GLU A 158 -4.27 -19.51 -26.40
C GLU A 158 -5.19 -19.46 -25.18
N SER A 159 -5.19 -20.49 -24.35
CA SER A 159 -6.00 -20.51 -23.12
C SER A 159 -5.43 -19.49 -22.14
N PHE A 160 -4.10 -19.52 -21.94
CA PHE A 160 -3.37 -18.53 -21.16
C PHE A 160 -3.61 -17.12 -21.68
N MET A 161 -3.45 -16.88 -23.00
CA MET A 161 -3.69 -15.56 -23.59
C MET A 161 -5.11 -15.06 -23.32
N ARG A 162 -6.14 -15.88 -23.61
CA ARG A 162 -7.55 -15.50 -23.39
C ARG A 162 -7.88 -15.20 -21.93
N ASN A 163 -7.30 -15.95 -20.99
CA ASN A 163 -7.55 -15.72 -19.57
C ASN A 163 -6.98 -14.38 -19.12
N LEU A 164 -5.74 -14.06 -19.53
CA LEU A 164 -5.13 -12.78 -19.19
C LEU A 164 -5.84 -11.60 -19.89
N GLU A 165 -6.23 -11.78 -21.16
CA GLU A 165 -7.00 -10.80 -21.94
C GLU A 165 -8.30 -10.40 -21.25
N LYS A 166 -9.07 -11.36 -20.73
CA LYS A 166 -10.31 -11.08 -19.99
C LYS A 166 -10.10 -10.23 -18.74
N THR A 167 -8.98 -10.44 -18.04
CA THR A 167 -8.64 -9.63 -16.87
C THR A 167 -8.19 -8.23 -17.27
N MET A 168 -7.40 -8.10 -18.34
CA MET A 168 -6.89 -6.81 -18.83
C MET A 168 -7.98 -5.95 -19.46
N ASP A 169 -8.88 -6.54 -20.25
CA ASP A 169 -10.02 -5.86 -20.85
C ASP A 169 -11.20 -6.82 -21.02
N PRO A 170 -12.33 -6.62 -20.30
CA PRO A 170 -13.53 -7.42 -20.46
C PRO A 170 -14.10 -7.41 -21.89
N LYS A 171 -13.73 -6.42 -22.71
CA LYS A 171 -14.14 -6.27 -24.11
C LYS A 171 -13.06 -6.75 -25.09
N ALA A 172 -12.02 -7.44 -24.62
CA ALA A 172 -10.96 -7.97 -25.48
C ALA A 172 -11.56 -8.78 -26.65
N GLY A 173 -11.43 -8.22 -27.85
CA GLY A 173 -11.95 -8.78 -29.09
C GLY A 173 -10.85 -9.37 -29.98
N PRO A 174 -11.20 -9.78 -31.22
CA PRO A 174 -10.26 -10.42 -32.14
C PRO A 174 -9.02 -9.57 -32.48
N THR A 175 -9.13 -8.23 -32.43
CA THR A 175 -8.03 -7.31 -32.74
C THR A 175 -7.12 -7.03 -31.55
N PHE A 176 -7.53 -7.38 -30.32
CA PHE A 176 -6.87 -6.97 -29.08
C PHE A 176 -5.37 -7.30 -29.07
N ARG A 177 -5.01 -8.50 -29.55
CA ARG A 177 -3.63 -8.98 -29.66
C ARG A 177 -2.78 -8.12 -30.61
N ALA A 178 -3.35 -7.74 -31.75
CA ALA A 178 -2.68 -6.89 -32.73
C ALA A 178 -2.54 -5.45 -32.20
N ASP A 179 -3.53 -4.96 -31.47
CA ASP A 179 -3.51 -3.63 -30.84
C ASP A 179 -2.41 -3.53 -29.78
N VAL A 180 -2.19 -4.59 -28.97
CA VAL A 180 -1.09 -4.67 -28.01
C VAL A 180 0.27 -4.57 -28.72
N LEU A 181 0.51 -5.36 -29.77
CA LEU A 181 1.77 -5.29 -30.52
C LEU A 181 1.96 -3.93 -31.19
N SER A 182 0.88 -3.31 -31.68
CA SER A 182 0.93 -2.00 -32.31
C SER A 182 1.32 -0.90 -31.31
N ARG A 183 0.79 -0.93 -30.08
CA ARG A 183 1.19 0.00 -29.00
C ARG A 183 2.67 -0.14 -28.63
N ILE A 184 3.17 -1.39 -28.55
CA ILE A 184 4.60 -1.65 -28.30
C ILE A 184 5.45 -1.10 -29.45
N GLY A 185 5.06 -1.35 -30.70
CA GLY A 185 5.75 -0.84 -31.87
C GLY A 185 5.79 0.69 -31.92
N ALA A 186 4.67 1.34 -31.60
CA ALA A 186 4.60 2.80 -31.54
C ALA A 186 5.52 3.40 -30.47
N TRP A 187 5.64 2.75 -29.31
CA TRP A 187 6.57 3.17 -28.26
C TRP A 187 8.03 3.00 -28.67
N ALA A 188 8.36 1.89 -29.34
CA ALA A 188 9.72 1.60 -29.81
C ALA A 188 10.22 2.61 -30.88
N LEU A 189 9.31 3.30 -31.58
CA LEU A 189 9.68 4.37 -32.52
C LEU A 189 10.29 5.59 -31.83
N SER A 190 9.83 5.92 -30.62
CA SER A 190 10.34 7.05 -29.84
C SER A 190 11.46 6.66 -28.86
N HIS A 191 11.67 5.37 -28.61
CA HIS A 191 12.68 4.83 -27.70
C HIS A 191 13.50 3.73 -28.40
N PRO A 192 14.29 4.08 -29.43
CA PRO A 192 15.14 3.12 -30.12
C PRO A 192 16.19 2.56 -29.16
N GLU A 193 16.38 1.24 -29.17
CA GLU A 193 17.31 0.47 -28.32
C GLU A 193 16.93 0.29 -26.85
N GLU A 194 15.76 0.78 -26.42
CA GLU A 194 15.25 0.54 -25.07
C GLU A 194 14.30 -0.68 -25.02
N GLU A 195 14.36 -1.47 -23.93
CA GLU A 195 13.33 -2.47 -23.69
C GLU A 195 11.98 -1.77 -23.40
N PRO A 196 10.86 -2.24 -23.99
CA PRO A 196 9.55 -1.67 -23.73
C PRO A 196 9.17 -1.71 -22.25
N ASP A 197 8.95 -0.55 -21.64
CA ASP A 197 8.44 -0.47 -20.28
C ASP A 197 6.92 -0.74 -20.26
N TYR A 198 6.55 -2.02 -20.18
CA TYR A 198 5.15 -2.44 -20.27
C TYR A 198 4.22 -1.76 -19.24
N PRO A 199 4.58 -1.60 -17.96
CA PRO A 199 3.77 -0.85 -17.00
C PRO A 199 3.49 0.60 -17.42
N ALA A 200 4.45 1.28 -18.05
CA ALA A 200 4.24 2.64 -18.56
C ALA A 200 3.37 2.65 -19.82
N ILE A 201 3.59 1.72 -20.75
CA ILE A 201 2.84 1.62 -22.01
C ILE A 201 1.38 1.22 -21.74
N PHE A 202 1.14 0.35 -20.76
CA PHE A 202 -0.14 -0.33 -20.48
C PHE A 202 -0.63 -0.09 -19.05
N ALA A 203 -0.53 1.14 -18.54
CA ALA A 203 -0.90 1.48 -17.16
C ALA A 203 -2.34 1.05 -16.80
N ASP A 204 -3.26 1.14 -17.75
CA ASP A 204 -4.65 0.73 -17.62
C ASP A 204 -4.82 -0.78 -17.44
N TYR A 205 -4.09 -1.60 -18.20
CA TYR A 205 -4.13 -3.06 -18.07
C TYR A 205 -3.47 -3.52 -16.77
N PHE A 206 -2.33 -2.93 -16.41
CA PHE A 206 -1.65 -3.24 -15.15
C PHE A 206 -2.49 -2.83 -13.92
N ALA A 207 -3.27 -1.76 -14.00
CA ALA A 207 -4.23 -1.42 -12.94
C ALA A 207 -5.30 -2.50 -12.77
N ARG A 208 -5.86 -3.03 -13.85
CA ARG A 208 -6.88 -4.09 -13.80
C ARG A 208 -6.33 -5.45 -13.36
N LEU A 209 -5.15 -5.83 -13.83
CA LEU A 209 -4.46 -7.04 -13.38
C LEU A 209 -4.24 -7.02 -11.87
N ARG A 210 -3.76 -5.89 -11.33
CA ARG A 210 -3.61 -5.69 -9.88
C ARG A 210 -4.95 -5.81 -9.16
N GLU A 211 -6.00 -5.16 -9.66
CA GLU A 211 -7.34 -5.17 -9.04
C GLU A 211 -7.96 -6.59 -8.98
N ASP A 212 -7.86 -7.37 -10.06
CA ASP A 212 -8.39 -8.73 -10.11
C ASP A 212 -7.67 -9.67 -9.14
N TYR A 213 -6.34 -9.58 -9.09
CA TYR A 213 -5.58 -10.35 -8.10
C TYR A 213 -5.86 -9.90 -6.68
N TYR A 214 -5.96 -8.58 -6.43
CA TYR A 214 -6.32 -8.09 -5.10
C TYR A 214 -7.66 -8.67 -4.67
N ARG A 215 -8.64 -8.74 -5.58
CA ARG A 215 -9.93 -9.38 -5.31
C ARG A 215 -9.80 -10.87 -5.02
N GLN A 216 -9.01 -11.61 -5.80
CA GLN A 216 -8.81 -13.05 -5.63
C GLN A 216 -8.04 -13.39 -4.36
N GLN A 217 -6.99 -12.63 -4.06
CA GLN A 217 -6.19 -12.81 -2.84
C GLN A 217 -6.86 -12.21 -1.61
N LYS A 218 -7.89 -11.37 -1.76
CA LYS A 218 -8.58 -10.75 -0.61
C LYS A 218 -9.01 -11.79 0.42
N GLY A 219 -9.62 -12.88 -0.06
CA GLY A 219 -10.02 -14.00 0.80
C GLY A 219 -8.83 -14.71 1.45
N THR A 220 -7.76 -14.97 0.70
CA THR A 220 -6.53 -15.60 1.21
C THR A 220 -5.88 -14.75 2.30
N VAL A 221 -5.75 -13.44 2.09
CA VAL A 221 -5.16 -12.52 3.06
C VAL A 221 -6.05 -12.40 4.29
N ALA A 222 -7.37 -12.25 4.13
CA ALA A 222 -8.30 -12.20 5.26
C ALA A 222 -8.20 -13.43 6.16
N LYS A 223 -8.18 -14.63 5.55
CA LYS A 223 -7.98 -15.89 6.26
C LYS A 223 -6.63 -15.96 6.97
N GLY A 224 -5.56 -15.50 6.31
CA GLY A 224 -4.23 -15.45 6.90
C GLY A 224 -4.12 -14.46 8.07
N ILE A 225 -4.70 -13.27 7.95
CA ILE A 225 -4.76 -12.27 9.02
C ILE A 225 -5.47 -12.86 10.24
N ALA A 226 -6.65 -13.46 10.05
CA ALA A 226 -7.38 -14.10 11.12
C ALA A 226 -6.53 -15.18 11.81
N ARG A 227 -5.80 -15.98 11.04
CA ARG A 227 -4.91 -17.00 11.60
C ARG A 227 -3.73 -16.43 12.37
N ILE A 228 -3.09 -15.38 11.86
CA ILE A 228 -2.00 -14.71 12.56
C ILE A 228 -2.50 -14.10 13.88
N LEU A 229 -3.70 -13.52 13.90
CA LEU A 229 -4.34 -13.01 15.13
C LEU A 229 -4.60 -14.13 16.16
N GLU A 230 -5.03 -15.31 15.73
CA GLU A 230 -5.16 -16.48 16.60
C GLU A 230 -3.79 -16.88 17.20
N LEU A 231 -2.74 -16.95 16.37
CA LEU A 231 -1.38 -17.30 16.81
C LEU A 231 -0.78 -16.26 17.78
N LEU A 232 -1.16 -14.99 17.66
CA LEU A 232 -0.73 -13.92 18.55
C LEU A 232 -1.45 -13.92 19.90
N SER A 233 -2.63 -14.55 19.99
CA SER A 233 -3.52 -14.42 21.15
C SER A 233 -3.20 -15.38 22.30
N ASP A 234 -2.25 -16.32 22.15
CA ASP A 234 -1.85 -17.35 23.14
C ASP A 234 -3.01 -18.19 23.74
N GLU A 235 -4.26 -17.96 23.33
CA GLU A 235 -5.43 -18.71 23.80
C GLU A 235 -5.56 -20.03 23.02
N PRO A 236 -5.68 -21.17 23.72
CA PRO A 236 -5.92 -22.45 23.07
C PRO A 236 -7.27 -22.43 22.34
N ARG A 237 -7.29 -23.00 21.12
CA ARG A 237 -8.49 -23.15 20.25
C ARG A 237 -9.74 -23.49 21.08
N ARG A 238 -10.61 -22.51 21.30
CA ARG A 238 -11.95 -22.75 21.85
C ARG A 238 -12.88 -23.13 20.70
N GLY A 239 -12.92 -24.42 20.39
CA GLY A 239 -13.94 -25.04 19.54
C GLY A 239 -13.72 -24.89 18.02
N ASP A 240 -14.56 -25.62 17.28
CA ASP A 240 -14.54 -25.91 15.83
C ASP A 240 -14.78 -24.68 14.92
N GLY A 241 -14.64 -23.45 15.44
CA GLY A 241 -14.86 -22.20 14.74
C GLY A 241 -13.60 -21.57 14.13
N GLY A 242 -12.47 -22.27 14.16
CA GLY A 242 -11.22 -21.80 13.56
C GLY A 242 -11.31 -21.71 12.04
N VAL A 243 -10.60 -20.75 11.45
CA VAL A 243 -10.52 -20.63 9.99
C VAL A 243 -9.96 -21.93 9.40
N SER A 244 -10.75 -22.61 8.58
CA SER A 244 -10.29 -23.80 7.86
C SER A 244 -9.29 -23.37 6.78
N LEU A 245 -8.04 -23.78 6.97
CA LEU A 245 -6.90 -23.50 6.09
C LEU A 245 -6.33 -24.80 5.55
N SER A 246 -5.90 -24.78 4.30
CA SER A 246 -5.03 -25.81 3.76
C SER A 246 -3.66 -25.80 4.47
N ALA A 247 -2.93 -26.91 4.41
CA ALA A 247 -1.58 -27.01 4.98
C ALA A 247 -0.64 -25.93 4.42
N ALA A 248 -0.79 -25.57 3.14
CA ALA A 248 -0.01 -24.52 2.51
C ALA A 248 -0.37 -23.11 3.02
N GLU A 249 -1.64 -22.84 3.30
CA GLU A 249 -2.06 -21.55 3.86
C GLU A 249 -1.65 -21.41 5.35
N GLU A 250 -1.70 -22.50 6.11
CA GLU A 250 -1.21 -22.55 7.50
C GLU A 250 0.30 -22.24 7.57
N GLU A 251 1.09 -22.86 6.68
CA GLU A 251 2.53 -22.62 6.62
C GLU A 251 2.84 -21.16 6.25
N LYS A 252 2.12 -20.60 5.27
CA LYS A 252 2.25 -19.19 4.89
C LYS A 252 1.94 -18.24 6.04
N ALA A 253 0.88 -18.50 6.82
CA ALA A 253 0.51 -17.65 7.95
C ALA A 253 1.57 -17.69 9.06
N ARG A 254 2.13 -18.87 9.35
CA ARG A 254 3.22 -19.04 10.32
C ARG A 254 4.49 -18.34 9.87
N HIS A 255 4.89 -18.54 8.61
CA HIS A 255 6.03 -17.85 8.02
C HIS A 255 5.84 -16.33 8.07
N ALA A 256 4.67 -15.83 7.67
CA ALA A 256 4.36 -14.41 7.71
C ALA A 256 4.46 -13.83 9.12
N LEU A 257 3.96 -14.54 10.15
CA LEU A 257 4.10 -14.13 11.55
C LEU A 257 5.57 -14.01 11.97
N VAL A 258 6.40 -14.99 11.64
CA VAL A 258 7.84 -15.00 11.91
C VAL A 258 8.54 -13.82 11.21
N VAL A 259 8.19 -13.54 9.95
CA VAL A 259 8.73 -12.41 9.19
C VAL A 259 8.31 -11.06 9.80
N LEU A 260 7.03 -10.89 10.12
CA LEU A 260 6.47 -9.64 10.66
C LEU A 260 6.99 -9.33 12.08
N LEU A 261 7.25 -10.36 12.89
CA LEU A 261 7.90 -10.23 14.19
C LEU A 261 9.43 -10.15 14.09
N GLY A 262 10.01 -10.59 12.98
CA GLY A 262 11.43 -10.46 12.71
C GLY A 262 12.34 -11.56 13.22
N GLU A 263 11.89 -12.81 13.26
CA GLU A 263 12.74 -13.91 13.74
C GLU A 263 13.69 -14.48 12.67
N HIS A 264 13.58 -14.06 11.39
CA HIS A 264 14.27 -14.74 10.26
C HIS A 264 15.35 -13.97 9.49
N ASP A 265 15.68 -12.72 9.86
CA ASP A 265 16.58 -11.89 9.05
C ASP A 265 17.87 -11.53 9.81
N ALA A 266 18.98 -12.09 9.33
CA ALA A 266 20.35 -11.85 9.82
C ALA A 266 20.95 -10.52 9.36
N ASP A 267 20.32 -9.78 8.44
CA ASP A 267 20.92 -8.59 7.84
C ASP A 267 19.86 -7.52 7.52
N GLY A 268 19.85 -6.43 8.30
CA GLY A 268 19.04 -5.25 8.04
C GLY A 268 18.07 -4.85 9.16
N ARG A 269 18.33 -3.70 9.77
CA ARG A 269 17.37 -2.93 10.59
C ARG A 269 16.17 -2.53 9.72
N ARG A 270 15.15 -3.37 9.64
CA ARG A 270 13.77 -2.93 9.42
C ARG A 270 13.18 -2.66 10.80
N ASP A 271 12.48 -1.54 10.99
CA ASP A 271 11.73 -1.29 12.23
C ASP A 271 10.57 -2.31 12.25
N ARG A 272 10.67 -3.35 13.08
CA ARG A 272 9.74 -4.50 13.07
C ARG A 272 8.63 -4.35 14.10
N HIS A 273 7.54 -5.09 13.91
CA HIS A 273 6.42 -5.05 14.84
C HIS A 273 6.75 -5.76 16.17
N THR A 274 6.35 -5.14 17.29
CA THR A 274 6.08 -5.87 18.53
C THR A 274 4.81 -6.70 18.38
N ARG A 275 4.62 -7.77 19.19
CA ARG A 275 3.37 -8.55 19.22
C ARG A 275 2.13 -7.66 19.41
N GLU A 276 2.24 -6.63 20.26
CA GLU A 276 1.19 -5.64 20.51
C GLU A 276 0.88 -4.83 19.24
N SER A 277 1.90 -4.23 18.63
CA SER A 277 1.72 -3.40 17.43
C SER A 277 1.23 -4.21 16.22
N LEU A 278 1.69 -5.46 16.06
CA LEU A 278 1.23 -6.34 14.98
C LEU A 278 -0.24 -6.69 15.17
N ARG A 279 -0.64 -7.07 16.39
CA ARG A 279 -2.02 -7.40 16.70
C ARG A 279 -2.96 -6.24 16.38
N GLU A 280 -2.63 -5.02 16.82
CA GLU A 280 -3.45 -3.84 16.55
C GLU A 280 -3.54 -3.54 15.04
N THR A 281 -2.42 -3.63 14.33
CA THR A 281 -2.35 -3.43 12.88
C THR A 281 -3.24 -4.43 12.15
N LEU A 282 -3.14 -5.71 12.48
CA LEU A 282 -3.92 -6.78 11.87
C LEU A 282 -5.42 -6.67 12.16
N VAL A 283 -5.81 -6.29 13.38
CA VAL A 283 -7.22 -6.01 13.71
C VAL A 283 -7.77 -4.88 12.85
N LEU A 284 -6.99 -3.82 12.64
CA LEU A 284 -7.39 -2.69 11.81
C LEU A 284 -7.48 -3.05 10.33
N LEU A 285 -6.50 -3.78 9.80
CA LEU A 285 -6.56 -4.29 8.43
C LEU A 285 -7.77 -5.19 8.22
N SER A 286 -8.04 -6.10 9.16
CA SER A 286 -9.22 -6.98 9.12
C SER A 286 -10.54 -6.23 9.18
N LYS A 287 -10.57 -4.99 9.69
CA LYS A 287 -11.79 -4.19 9.80
C LYS A 287 -11.97 -3.25 8.61
N HIS A 288 -10.87 -2.70 8.08
CA HIS A 288 -10.89 -1.60 7.12
C HIS A 288 -10.53 -2.01 5.68
N ARG A 289 -9.83 -3.14 5.49
CA ARG A 289 -9.37 -3.60 4.16
C ARG A 289 -10.00 -4.92 3.74
N TYR A 290 -10.36 -5.78 4.68
CA TYR A 290 -10.84 -7.15 4.44
C TYR A 290 -12.26 -7.36 4.93
#